data_AF-A0A507D7Z1-F1
#
_entry.id   AF-A0A507D7Z1-F1
#
_cell.length_a   1.000
_cell.length_b   1.000
_cell.length_c   1.000
_cell.angle_alpha   90.00
_cell.angle_beta   90.00
_cell.angle_gamma   90.00
#
_symmetry.space_group_name_H-M   'P 1'
#
loop_
_entity.id
_entity.type
_entity.pdbx_description
1 polymer ?
#
loop_
_entity_poly.entity_id
_entity_poly.type
_entity_poly.pdbx_seq_one_letter_code
_entity_poly.pdbx_strand_id
1 'polypeptide(L)'
;MTQPFPIKQVARIFVIFAISAIAFAGGQIPHSSQQEAVSLADKMSERTYIMISIHVNVKCGPDGVERGLVGEIIKRFEQKGYKLAGLKIASPSKQLLEEHYKDLAGKPFFPRLVEYMMSGPVVGMVWQGKEVVKTGRVMLGATNPLASAPGTIRGDFCIDVGKNLCHGSDSVESAEREIKLWFPEGTLDYKRHVDSLIYE
;
A
#
# COMPACT_ATOMS: atom_id res chain seq x y z
N MET A 1 12.06 17.78 -19.92
CA MET A 1 11.57 17.34 -18.60
C MET A 1 10.05 17.29 -18.66
N THR A 2 9.48 16.15 -19.03
CA THR A 2 8.03 15.93 -19.08
C THR A 2 7.56 15.44 -17.71
N GLN A 3 6.73 16.23 -17.03
CA GLN A 3 6.04 15.80 -15.80
C GLN A 3 5.23 14.51 -16.12
N PRO A 4 5.28 13.46 -15.28
CA PRO A 4 4.46 12.28 -15.51
C PRO A 4 2.97 12.66 -15.35
N PHE A 5 2.18 12.44 -16.40
CA PHE A 5 0.73 12.63 -16.38
C PHE A 5 0.10 11.74 -15.27
N PRO A 6 -0.91 12.23 -14.53
CA PRO A 6 -1.53 11.43 -13.48
C PRO A 6 -2.19 10.18 -14.08
N ILE A 7 -1.75 9.00 -13.64
CA ILE A 7 -2.09 7.68 -14.21
C ILE A 7 -3.60 7.42 -14.27
N LYS A 8 -4.38 7.99 -13.34
CA LYS A 8 -5.85 7.97 -13.37
C LYS A 8 -6.42 8.59 -14.65
N GLN A 9 -5.81 9.64 -15.19
CA GLN A 9 -6.22 10.23 -16.48
C GLN A 9 -5.85 9.31 -17.64
N VAL A 10 -4.65 8.72 -17.66
CA VAL A 10 -4.19 7.91 -18.79
C VAL A 10 -4.99 6.60 -18.92
N ALA A 11 -5.21 5.88 -17.82
CA ALA A 11 -6.04 4.66 -17.84
C ALA A 11 -7.50 4.96 -18.23
N ARG A 12 -8.09 6.04 -17.69
CA ARG A 12 -9.42 6.51 -18.11
C ARG A 12 -9.47 6.88 -19.59
N ILE A 13 -8.44 7.56 -20.10
CA ILE A 13 -8.35 7.95 -21.52
C ILE A 13 -8.30 6.70 -22.41
N PHE A 14 -7.49 5.68 -22.10
CA PHE A 14 -7.44 4.46 -22.92
C PHE A 14 -8.74 3.66 -22.91
N VAL A 15 -9.41 3.56 -21.75
CA VAL A 15 -10.73 2.91 -21.66
C VAL A 15 -11.77 3.69 -22.46
N ILE A 16 -11.77 5.03 -22.37
CA ILE A 16 -12.64 5.91 -23.18
C ILE A 16 -12.34 5.72 -24.68
N PHE A 17 -11.07 5.64 -25.09
CA PHE A 17 -10.68 5.43 -26.49
C PHE A 17 -11.10 4.04 -27.00
N ALA A 18 -10.95 2.98 -26.20
CA ALA A 18 -11.38 1.64 -26.58
C ALA A 18 -12.91 1.53 -26.71
N ILE A 19 -13.65 2.16 -25.78
CA ILE A 19 -15.11 2.26 -25.84
C ILE A 19 -15.55 3.06 -27.07
N SER A 20 -14.86 4.16 -27.36
CA SER A 20 -15.14 5.01 -28.53
C SER A 20 -14.86 4.26 -29.84
N ALA A 21 -13.77 3.48 -29.91
CA ALA A 21 -13.43 2.69 -31.10
C ALA A 21 -14.49 1.62 -31.41
N ILE A 22 -15.10 1.00 -30.39
CA ILE A 22 -16.19 0.03 -30.56
C ILE A 22 -17.49 0.71 -31.01
N ALA A 23 -17.78 1.92 -30.50
CA ALA A 23 -18.92 2.72 -30.96
C ALA A 23 -18.76 3.16 -32.43
N PHE A 24 -17.54 3.48 -32.87
CA PHE A 24 -17.22 3.78 -34.28
C PHE A 24 -17.35 2.56 -35.20
N ALA A 25 -17.22 1.33 -34.68
CA ALA A 25 -17.41 0.09 -35.42
C ALA A 25 -18.89 -0.37 -35.51
N GLY A 26 -19.85 0.46 -35.09
CA GLY A 26 -21.29 0.18 -35.20
C GLY A 26 -21.87 -0.67 -34.06
N GLY A 27 -21.08 -1.00 -33.02
CA GLY A 27 -21.56 -1.69 -31.83
C GLY A 27 -22.03 -0.71 -30.75
N GLN A 28 -23.28 -0.81 -30.30
CA GLN A 28 -23.72 -0.11 -29.08
C GLN A 28 -23.27 -0.89 -27.84
N ILE A 29 -22.29 -0.34 -27.11
CA ILE A 29 -22.00 -0.82 -25.75
C ILE A 29 -23.03 -0.19 -24.80
N PRO A 30 -23.79 -0.99 -24.02
CA PRO A 30 -24.70 -0.46 -23.01
C PRO A 30 -23.97 0.47 -22.03
N HIS A 31 -24.59 1.60 -21.67
CA HIS A 31 -24.00 2.58 -20.74
C HIS A 31 -23.58 1.95 -19.39
N SER A 32 -24.33 0.94 -18.92
CA SER A 32 -23.99 0.17 -17.72
C SER A 32 -22.65 -0.56 -17.84
N SER A 33 -22.39 -1.20 -18.97
CA SER A 33 -21.14 -1.92 -19.25
C SER A 33 -19.94 -0.98 -19.39
N GLN A 34 -20.16 0.25 -19.87
CA GLN A 34 -19.12 1.30 -19.90
C GLN A 34 -18.73 1.75 -18.49
N GLN A 35 -19.72 1.98 -17.61
CA GLN A 35 -19.47 2.34 -16.21
C GLN A 35 -18.79 1.20 -15.43
N GLU A 36 -19.17 -0.05 -15.69
CA GLU A 36 -18.53 -1.22 -15.09
C GLU A 36 -17.07 -1.36 -15.51
N ALA A 37 -16.74 -1.19 -16.79
CA ALA A 37 -15.37 -1.27 -17.28
C ALA A 37 -14.47 -0.16 -16.70
N VAL A 38 -14.97 1.07 -16.61
CA VAL A 38 -14.24 2.19 -15.97
C VAL A 38 -14.09 1.94 -14.47
N SER A 39 -15.12 1.43 -13.79
CA SER A 39 -15.04 1.06 -12.38
C SER A 39 -14.04 -0.06 -12.12
N LEU A 40 -13.97 -1.06 -13.01
CA LEU A 40 -13.04 -2.18 -12.90
C LEU A 40 -11.59 -1.72 -13.15
N ALA A 41 -11.37 -0.88 -14.15
CA ALA A 41 -10.06 -0.28 -14.41
C ALA A 41 -9.60 0.61 -13.23
N ASP A 42 -10.50 1.43 -12.68
CA ASP A 42 -10.21 2.25 -11.49
C ASP A 42 -9.87 1.34 -10.29
N LYS A 43 -10.57 0.22 -10.08
CA LYS A 43 -10.28 -0.77 -9.02
C LYS A 43 -8.98 -1.55 -9.25
N MET A 44 -8.63 -1.90 -10.49
CA MET A 44 -7.37 -2.57 -10.84
C MET A 44 -6.15 -1.63 -10.76
N SER A 45 -6.39 -0.33 -10.80
CA SER A 45 -5.37 0.71 -10.60
C SER A 45 -5.14 1.06 -9.12
N GLU A 46 -5.93 0.50 -8.20
CA GLU A 46 -5.82 0.79 -6.77
C GLU A 46 -4.45 0.37 -6.23
N ARG A 47 -3.81 1.29 -5.50
CA ARG A 47 -2.51 1.11 -4.86
C ARG A 47 -2.66 1.39 -3.38
N THR A 48 -2.07 0.54 -2.56
CA THR A 48 -1.90 0.80 -1.12
C THR A 48 -0.44 1.06 -0.84
N TYR A 49 -0.19 1.92 0.13
CA TYR A 49 1.09 1.98 0.79
C TYR A 49 1.06 1.04 1.99
N ILE A 50 2.12 0.27 2.15
CA ILE A 50 2.35 -0.54 3.34
C ILE A 50 3.75 -0.22 3.79
N MET A 51 3.85 0.41 4.95
CA MET A 51 5.14 0.60 5.61
C MET A 51 5.31 -0.51 6.61
N ILE A 52 6.31 -1.33 6.43
CA ILE A 52 6.77 -2.16 7.52
C ILE A 52 7.84 -1.36 8.25
N SER A 53 7.63 -1.16 9.54
CA SER A 53 8.67 -0.66 10.43
C SER A 53 9.72 -1.76 10.58
N ILE A 54 10.95 -1.49 10.15
CA ILE A 54 11.95 -2.54 9.94
C ILE A 54 12.96 -2.57 11.08
N HIS A 55 13.93 -1.69 11.17
CA HIS A 55 14.76 -1.44 12.34
C HIS A 55 15.84 -2.50 12.61
N VAL A 56 17.08 -2.06 12.36
CA VAL A 56 18.35 -2.71 12.63
C VAL A 56 19.08 -1.75 13.58
N ASN A 57 18.74 -1.77 14.89
CA ASN A 57 19.67 -1.28 15.92
C ASN A 57 19.28 -1.66 17.35
N VAL A 58 20.25 -2.28 18.01
CA VAL A 58 20.24 -2.78 19.38
C VAL A 58 20.32 -1.63 20.37
N LYS A 59 19.17 -1.04 20.74
CA LYS A 59 18.91 -0.43 22.07
C LYS A 59 17.48 0.11 22.13
N CYS A 60 16.57 -0.71 22.67
CA CYS A 60 15.18 -0.38 23.02
C CYS A 60 14.22 0.00 21.85
N GLY A 61 13.85 -1.02 21.04
CA GLY A 61 12.69 -1.10 20.11
C GLY A 61 12.92 -0.55 18.69
N PRO A 62 12.20 -0.93 17.59
CA PRO A 62 11.14 -1.93 17.25
C PRO A 62 11.59 -3.32 16.76
N ASP A 63 10.66 -4.28 16.71
CA ASP A 63 10.98 -5.71 16.65
C ASP A 63 10.97 -6.36 15.24
N GLY A 64 10.62 -5.67 14.14
CA GLY A 64 10.26 -6.33 12.88
C GLY A 64 11.39 -6.97 12.07
N VAL A 65 12.53 -6.30 11.96
CA VAL A 65 13.71 -6.81 11.24
C VAL A 65 14.77 -7.40 12.11
N GLU A 66 14.87 -6.98 13.36
CA GLU A 66 15.58 -7.80 14.36
C GLU A 66 14.99 -9.22 14.42
N ARG A 67 13.68 -9.37 14.16
CA ARG A 67 13.01 -10.68 14.06
C ARG A 67 13.01 -11.31 12.66
N GLY A 68 13.58 -10.65 11.65
CA GLY A 68 13.72 -11.20 10.30
C GLY A 68 12.40 -11.41 9.53
N LEU A 69 11.34 -10.63 9.83
CA LEU A 69 9.98 -10.89 9.29
C LEU A 69 9.68 -10.23 7.93
N VAL A 70 10.64 -9.53 7.31
CA VAL A 70 10.43 -8.82 6.03
C VAL A 70 9.95 -9.76 4.94
N GLY A 71 10.68 -10.87 4.76
CA GLY A 71 10.40 -11.83 3.71
C GLY A 71 9.04 -12.49 3.91
N GLU A 72 8.65 -12.76 5.16
CA GLU A 72 7.35 -13.35 5.47
C GLU A 72 6.20 -12.41 5.12
N ILE A 73 6.32 -11.10 5.39
CA ILE A 73 5.29 -10.15 5.00
C ILE A 73 5.22 -10.01 3.48
N ILE A 74 6.35 -9.82 2.80
CA ILE A 74 6.39 -9.74 1.33
C ILE A 74 5.72 -10.98 0.72
N LYS A 75 6.12 -12.18 1.17
CA LYS A 75 5.58 -13.45 0.73
C LYS A 75 4.06 -13.52 0.87
N ARG A 76 3.47 -13.06 1.99
CA ARG A 76 2.01 -13.06 2.16
C ARG A 76 1.30 -12.20 1.13
N PHE A 77 1.82 -11.02 0.80
CA PHE A 77 1.26 -10.14 -0.22
C PHE A 77 1.43 -10.70 -1.64
N GLU A 78 2.58 -11.30 -1.95
CA GLU A 78 2.83 -11.98 -3.23
C GLU A 78 1.91 -13.18 -3.42
N GLN A 79 1.79 -14.06 -2.41
CA GLN A 79 0.92 -15.24 -2.43
C GLN A 79 -0.55 -14.87 -2.56
N LYS A 80 -0.97 -13.72 -2.02
CA LYS A 80 -2.32 -13.20 -2.22
C LYS A 80 -2.59 -12.77 -3.66
N GLY A 81 -1.55 -12.49 -4.44
CA GLY A 81 -1.64 -12.06 -5.83
C GLY A 81 -1.45 -10.55 -6.04
N TYR A 82 -1.05 -9.79 -5.03
CA TYR A 82 -0.78 -8.36 -5.18
C TYR A 82 0.53 -8.10 -5.89
N LYS A 83 0.60 -6.99 -6.63
CA LYS A 83 1.78 -6.57 -7.40
C LYS A 83 2.65 -5.63 -6.58
N LEU A 84 3.91 -5.98 -6.37
CA LEU A 84 4.88 -5.10 -5.72
C LEU A 84 5.30 -3.99 -6.71
N ALA A 85 4.88 -2.76 -6.48
CA ALA A 85 5.12 -1.61 -7.34
C ALA A 85 6.27 -0.71 -6.83
N GLY A 86 6.64 -0.84 -5.56
CA GLY A 86 7.75 -0.10 -4.97
C GLY A 86 8.24 -0.80 -3.71
N LEU A 87 9.56 -0.80 -3.50
CA LEU A 87 10.21 -1.37 -2.33
C LEU A 87 11.47 -0.56 -2.04
N LYS A 88 11.63 -0.08 -0.80
CA LYS A 88 12.90 0.50 -0.37
C LYS A 88 13.11 0.39 1.12
N ILE A 89 14.38 0.24 1.51
CA ILE A 89 14.84 0.42 2.88
C ILE A 89 15.22 1.89 3.05
N ALA A 90 14.73 2.55 4.10
CA ALA A 90 15.01 3.96 4.36
C ALA A 90 15.16 4.21 5.87
N SER A 91 16.03 5.13 6.28
CA SER A 91 16.04 5.65 7.65
C SER A 91 15.30 6.99 7.65
N PRO A 92 14.04 7.05 8.11
CA PRO A 92 13.20 8.21 7.90
C PRO A 92 13.60 9.37 8.81
N SER A 93 13.54 10.59 8.30
CA SER A 93 13.76 11.79 9.10
C SER A 93 12.57 12.06 10.02
N LYS A 94 12.80 12.85 11.07
CA LYS A 94 11.74 13.33 11.97
C LYS A 94 10.62 14.01 11.19
N GLN A 95 10.99 14.91 10.27
CA GLN A 95 10.04 15.68 9.46
C GLN A 95 9.18 14.77 8.58
N LEU A 96 9.77 13.72 7.99
CA LEU A 96 9.05 12.76 7.18
C LEU A 96 8.00 12.00 8.00
N LEU A 97 8.36 11.59 9.22
CA LEU A 97 7.46 10.87 10.13
C LEU A 97 6.36 11.76 10.72
N GLU A 98 6.69 13.02 11.03
CA GLU A 98 5.71 13.99 11.49
C GLU A 98 4.66 14.29 10.42
N GLU A 99 5.07 14.42 9.15
CA GLU A 99 4.13 14.55 8.03
C GLU A 99 3.34 13.26 7.79
N HIS A 100 3.99 12.10 7.90
CA HIS A 100 3.33 10.79 7.74
C HIS A 100 2.24 10.56 8.79
N TYR A 101 2.50 10.91 10.06
CA TYR A 101 1.58 10.75 11.18
C TYR A 101 0.85 12.05 11.56
N LYS A 102 0.75 13.03 10.65
CA LYS A 102 0.19 14.36 10.98
C LYS A 102 -1.21 14.31 11.59
N ASP A 103 -2.03 13.34 11.17
CA ASP A 103 -3.39 13.14 11.68
C ASP A 103 -3.40 12.69 13.16
N LEU A 104 -2.24 12.25 13.67
CA LEU A 104 -2.01 11.83 15.05
C LEU A 104 -1.26 12.88 15.89
N ALA A 105 -0.86 14.02 15.33
CA ALA A 105 -0.01 15.02 16.00
C ALA A 105 -0.60 15.52 17.34
N GLY A 106 -1.93 15.56 17.46
CA GLY A 106 -2.62 15.95 18.69
C GLY A 106 -2.74 14.85 19.75
N LYS A 107 -2.22 13.64 19.51
CA LYS A 107 -2.33 12.51 20.44
C LYS A 107 -1.14 12.47 21.40
N PRO A 108 -1.34 12.10 22.68
CA PRO A 108 -0.26 12.10 23.68
C PRO A 108 0.87 11.11 23.38
N PHE A 109 0.60 10.08 22.57
CA PHE A 109 1.60 9.08 22.17
C PHE A 109 2.40 9.47 20.93
N PHE A 110 2.07 10.57 20.24
CA PHE A 110 2.69 10.96 18.98
C PHE A 110 4.22 11.19 19.07
N PRO A 111 4.76 11.91 20.08
CA PRO A 111 6.21 12.09 20.18
C PRO A 111 6.95 10.75 20.30
N ARG A 112 6.40 9.83 21.11
CA ARG A 112 6.97 8.49 21.30
C ARG A 112 6.87 7.64 20.03
N LEU A 113 5.79 7.77 19.27
CA LEU A 113 5.63 7.08 17.98
C LEU A 113 6.69 7.54 16.98
N VAL A 114 6.91 8.84 16.85
CA VAL A 114 7.92 9.40 15.95
C VAL A 114 9.32 8.94 16.36
N GLU A 115 9.66 9.05 17.65
CA GLU A 115 10.96 8.61 18.17
C GLU A 115 11.21 7.11 17.94
N TYR A 116 10.20 6.28 18.20
CA TYR A 116 10.26 4.83 17.95
C TYR A 116 10.47 4.51 16.47
N MET A 117 9.81 5.24 15.57
CA MET A 117 9.96 5.04 14.13
C MET A 117 11.33 5.53 13.62
N MET A 118 11.95 6.49 14.29
CA MET A 118 13.29 6.99 13.97
C MET A 118 14.44 6.12 14.48
N SER A 119 14.20 5.20 15.42
CA SER A 119 15.30 4.46 16.07
C SER A 119 16.04 3.47 15.15
N GLY A 120 15.61 3.33 13.89
CA GLY A 120 16.18 2.40 12.93
C GLY A 120 15.55 2.51 11.53
N PRO A 121 16.06 1.71 10.56
CA PRO A 121 15.53 1.69 9.19
C PRO A 121 14.05 1.27 9.13
N VAL A 122 13.35 1.59 8.06
CA VAL A 122 12.02 1.07 7.72
C VAL A 122 12.04 0.51 6.31
N VAL A 123 11.06 -0.30 5.95
CA VAL A 123 10.84 -0.75 4.57
C VAL A 123 9.50 -0.24 4.12
N GLY A 124 9.57 0.75 3.25
CA GLY A 124 8.40 1.24 2.53
C GLY A 124 8.12 0.30 1.36
N MET A 125 6.86 -0.12 1.23
CA MET A 125 6.37 -0.88 0.10
C MET A 125 5.12 -0.26 -0.50
N VAL A 126 4.97 -0.42 -1.80
CA VAL A 126 3.73 -0.11 -2.50
C VAL A 126 3.21 -1.39 -3.14
N TRP A 127 1.99 -1.77 -2.77
CA TRP A 127 1.30 -2.92 -3.34
C TRP A 127 0.13 -2.44 -4.20
N GLN A 128 -0.06 -3.07 -5.35
CA GLN A 128 -1.12 -2.75 -6.30
C GLN A 128 -2.03 -3.95 -6.53
N GLY A 129 -3.34 -3.69 -6.59
CA GLY A 129 -4.36 -4.67 -6.97
C GLY A 129 -5.75 -4.26 -6.50
N LYS A 130 -6.76 -5.06 -6.87
CA LYS A 130 -8.18 -4.83 -6.51
C LYS A 130 -8.38 -4.85 -4.99
N GLU A 131 -9.00 -3.80 -4.45
CA GLU A 131 -9.27 -3.62 -3.00
C GLU A 131 -8.03 -3.84 -2.11
N VAL A 132 -6.84 -3.49 -2.61
CA VAL A 132 -5.58 -3.78 -1.93
C VAL A 132 -5.44 -3.01 -0.61
N VAL A 133 -6.01 -1.81 -0.49
CA VAL A 133 -5.98 -1.04 0.77
C VAL A 133 -6.76 -1.80 1.85
N LYS A 134 -8.03 -2.09 1.57
CA LYS A 134 -8.93 -2.78 2.49
C LYS A 134 -8.42 -4.18 2.83
N THR A 135 -8.04 -4.96 1.83
CA THR A 135 -7.57 -6.33 2.03
C THR A 135 -6.21 -6.35 2.71
N GLY A 136 -5.32 -5.40 2.38
CA GLY A 136 -4.04 -5.23 3.06
C GLY A 136 -4.24 -5.05 4.56
N ARG A 137 -5.16 -4.18 4.98
CA ARG A 137 -5.49 -4.02 6.41
C ARG A 137 -6.02 -5.29 7.07
N VAL A 138 -6.87 -6.05 6.37
CA VAL A 138 -7.35 -7.35 6.87
C VAL A 138 -6.18 -8.32 7.08
N MET A 139 -5.23 -8.37 6.13
CA MET A 139 -4.03 -9.20 6.24
C MET A 139 -3.09 -8.75 7.36
N LEU A 140 -2.98 -7.43 7.61
CA LEU A 140 -2.20 -6.93 8.74
C LEU A 140 -2.81 -7.33 10.08
N GLY A 141 -4.13 -7.32 10.20
CA GLY A 141 -4.86 -7.55 11.44
C GLY A 141 -5.19 -6.26 12.21
N ALA A 142 -5.90 -6.40 13.33
CA ALA A 142 -6.30 -5.27 14.18
C ALA A 142 -5.09 -4.50 14.72
N THR A 143 -5.24 -3.20 14.99
CA THR A 143 -4.13 -2.38 15.54
C THR A 143 -3.61 -2.91 16.87
N ASN A 144 -4.50 -3.44 17.72
CA ASN A 144 -4.14 -4.22 18.89
C ASN A 144 -3.90 -5.68 18.47
N PRO A 145 -2.67 -6.22 18.59
CA PRO A 145 -2.38 -7.60 18.22
C PRO A 145 -3.22 -8.64 18.95
N LEU A 146 -3.56 -8.40 20.22
CA LEU A 146 -4.41 -9.32 21.00
C LEU A 146 -5.85 -9.42 20.49
N ALA A 147 -6.29 -8.45 19.67
CA ALA A 147 -7.57 -8.47 18.99
C ALA A 147 -7.47 -8.96 17.54
N SER A 148 -6.27 -9.37 17.09
CA SER A 148 -6.05 -9.88 15.74
C SER A 148 -6.30 -11.38 15.67
N ALA A 149 -6.97 -11.83 14.62
CA ALA A 149 -7.17 -13.26 14.39
C ALA A 149 -5.84 -13.95 14.01
N PRO A 150 -5.66 -15.23 14.38
CA PRO A 150 -4.58 -16.06 13.84
C PRO A 150 -4.60 -16.07 12.29
N GLY A 151 -3.42 -16.07 11.68
CA GLY A 151 -3.22 -15.96 10.23
C GLY A 151 -3.05 -14.53 9.73
N THR A 152 -3.36 -13.51 10.54
CA THR A 152 -2.98 -12.12 10.26
C THR A 152 -1.55 -11.85 10.72
N ILE A 153 -0.88 -10.86 10.12
CA ILE A 153 0.53 -10.55 10.46
C ILE A 153 0.68 -10.20 11.95
N ARG A 154 -0.21 -9.37 12.49
CA ARG A 154 -0.18 -9.01 13.91
C ARG A 154 -0.62 -10.14 14.83
N GLY A 155 -1.60 -10.96 14.40
CA GLY A 155 -2.04 -12.12 15.17
C GLY A 155 -0.95 -13.19 15.31
N ASP A 156 -0.16 -13.40 14.26
CA ASP A 156 0.90 -14.42 14.26
C ASP A 156 2.19 -13.93 14.92
N PHE A 157 2.48 -12.62 14.83
CA PHE A 157 3.80 -12.10 15.17
C PHE A 157 3.81 -11.02 16.24
N CYS A 158 2.69 -10.48 16.72
CA CYS A 158 2.72 -9.36 17.65
C CYS A 158 1.94 -9.66 18.94
N ILE A 159 2.31 -8.96 20.02
CA ILE A 159 1.65 -9.04 21.33
C ILE A 159 1.23 -7.62 21.74
N ASP A 160 2.17 -6.68 21.78
CA ASP A 160 1.93 -5.31 22.24
C ASP A 160 1.54 -4.33 21.12
N VAL A 161 0.61 -3.42 21.43
CA VAL A 161 0.14 -2.39 20.47
C VAL A 161 1.24 -1.44 20.00
N GLY A 162 2.18 -1.07 20.88
CA GLY A 162 3.31 -0.21 20.54
C GLY A 162 4.35 -0.91 19.65
N LYS A 163 4.24 -2.23 19.50
CA LYS A 163 5.16 -3.09 18.75
C LYS A 163 4.43 -3.98 17.75
N ASN A 164 3.49 -3.38 17.03
CA ASN A 164 2.57 -4.08 16.12
C ASN A 164 3.12 -4.28 14.69
N LEU A 165 4.45 -4.20 14.52
CA LEU A 165 5.26 -4.60 13.35
C LEU A 165 5.07 -3.80 12.06
N CYS A 166 3.83 -3.46 11.68
CA CYS A 166 3.49 -2.96 10.37
C CYS A 166 2.46 -1.82 10.42
N HIS A 167 2.56 -0.92 9.45
CA HIS A 167 1.60 0.11 9.11
C HIS A 167 1.01 -0.18 7.73
N GLY A 168 -0.26 0.12 7.55
CA GLY A 168 -0.92 0.05 6.25
C GLY A 168 -1.92 1.19 6.15
N SER A 169 -2.01 1.80 4.96
CA SER A 169 -2.92 2.91 4.70
C SER A 169 -4.35 2.59 5.13
N ASP A 170 -5.03 3.57 5.71
CA ASP A 170 -6.39 3.38 6.22
C ASP A 170 -7.49 3.55 5.17
N SER A 171 -7.20 4.32 4.11
CA SER A 171 -8.05 4.58 2.95
C SER A 171 -7.22 4.75 1.67
N VAL A 172 -7.88 4.76 0.52
CA VAL A 172 -7.24 4.99 -0.79
C VAL A 172 -6.61 6.38 -0.85
N GLU A 173 -7.29 7.39 -0.31
CA GLU A 173 -6.79 8.76 -0.26
C GLU A 173 -5.54 8.86 0.61
N SER A 174 -5.50 8.16 1.74
CA SER A 174 -4.33 8.09 2.61
C SER A 174 -3.19 7.35 1.93
N ALA A 175 -3.47 6.25 1.24
CA ALA A 175 -2.47 5.54 0.46
C ALA A 175 -1.82 6.44 -0.59
N GLU A 176 -2.60 7.21 -1.35
CA GLU A 176 -2.03 8.13 -2.35
C GLU A 176 -1.13 9.21 -1.74
N ARG A 177 -1.51 9.75 -0.56
CA ARG A 177 -0.67 10.70 0.17
C ARG A 177 0.63 10.05 0.62
N GLU A 178 0.54 8.88 1.24
CA GLU A 178 1.68 8.14 1.76
C GLU A 178 2.63 7.69 0.64
N ILE A 179 2.11 7.19 -0.49
CA ILE A 179 2.94 6.83 -1.66
C ILE A 179 3.71 8.05 -2.16
N LYS A 180 3.07 9.22 -2.30
CA LYS A 180 3.76 10.44 -2.77
C LYS A 180 4.82 10.92 -1.78
N LEU A 181 4.52 10.81 -0.49
CA LEU A 181 5.44 11.21 0.58
C LEU A 181 6.68 10.32 0.62
N TRP A 182 6.46 9.00 0.54
CA TRP A 182 7.55 8.03 0.67
C TRP A 182 8.27 7.79 -0.64
N PHE A 183 7.60 7.82 -1.80
CA PHE A 183 8.16 7.57 -3.14
C PHE A 183 7.92 8.79 -4.06
N PRO A 184 8.57 9.94 -3.79
CA PRO A 184 8.43 11.13 -4.64
C PRO A 184 8.91 10.91 -6.08
N GLU A 185 9.82 9.96 -6.29
CA GLU A 185 10.28 9.48 -7.60
C GLU A 185 9.18 8.72 -8.39
N GLY A 186 8.07 8.39 -7.73
CA GLY A 186 7.02 7.54 -8.27
C GLY A 186 7.26 6.05 -8.00
N THR A 187 6.36 5.23 -8.53
CA THR A 187 6.43 3.76 -8.40
C THR A 187 6.59 3.14 -9.78
N LEU A 188 7.05 1.89 -9.81
CA LEU A 188 7.17 1.13 -11.05
C LEU A 188 5.79 0.68 -11.51
N ASP A 189 5.57 0.78 -12.83
CA ASP A 189 4.45 0.14 -13.49
C ASP A 189 4.97 -0.89 -14.50
N TYR A 190 4.52 -2.12 -14.34
CA TYR A 190 4.88 -3.24 -15.19
C TYR A 190 3.71 -4.23 -15.25
N LYS A 191 3.62 -4.96 -16.36
CA LYS A 191 2.60 -5.99 -16.57
C LYS A 191 3.12 -7.32 -16.04
N ARG A 192 2.30 -8.07 -15.31
CA ARG A 192 2.63 -9.46 -14.94
C ARG A 192 1.84 -10.41 -15.82
N HIS A 193 2.51 -11.46 -16.30
CA HIS A 193 1.84 -12.50 -17.10
C HIS A 193 0.80 -13.29 -16.29
N VAL A 194 0.94 -13.31 -14.97
CA VAL A 194 0.02 -14.02 -14.06
C VAL A 194 -1.26 -13.23 -13.73
N ASP A 195 -1.37 -11.96 -14.14
CA ASP A 195 -2.52 -11.14 -13.75
C ASP A 195 -3.85 -11.72 -14.27
N SER A 196 -3.85 -12.36 -15.45
CA SER A 196 -5.04 -13.03 -16.01
C SER A 196 -5.43 -14.33 -15.31
N LEU A 197 -4.59 -14.85 -14.41
CA LEU A 197 -4.91 -16.01 -13.56
C LEU A 197 -5.45 -15.58 -12.18
N ILE A 198 -5.24 -14.31 -11.81
CA ILE A 198 -5.57 -13.75 -10.49
C ILE A 198 -6.84 -12.90 -10.55
N TYR A 199 -7.04 -12.18 -11.65
CA TYR A 199 -8.14 -11.25 -11.84
C TYR A 199 -9.04 -11.71 -13.01
N GLU A 200 -10.35 -11.58 -12.80
CA GLU A 200 -11.42 -11.80 -13.80
C GLU A 200 -11.51 -10.67 -14.83
#